data_AF-A0A2S6THP6-F1
#
_entry.id   AF-A0A2S6THP6-F1
#
_cell.length_a   1.000
_cell.length_b   1.000
_cell.length_c   1.000
_cell.angle_alpha   90.00
_cell.angle_beta   90.00
_cell.angle_gamma   90.00
#
_symmetry.space_group_name_H-M   'P 1'
#
loop_
_entity.id
_entity.type
_entity.pdbx_description
1 polymer ?
#
loop_
_entity_poly.entity_id
_entity_poly.type
_entity_poly.pdbx_seq_one_letter_code
_entity_poly.pdbx_strand_id
1 'polypeptide(L)' 'CKIYNRYALKPGDVFRGPAVIEERESTAVAGPDTTVTIDKYLNLIIDIDAPA' A
#
# COMPACT_ATOMS: atom_id res chain seq x y z
N CYS A 1 6.45 -6.17 -9.63
CA CYS A 1 5.50 -5.38 -8.82
C CYS A 1 5.80 -3.89 -9.02
N LYS A 2 4.90 -2.98 -8.62
CA LYS A 2 5.19 -1.54 -8.61
C LYS A 2 5.86 -1.14 -7.28
N ILE A 3 6.86 -0.26 -7.35
CA ILE A 3 7.51 0.32 -6.17
C ILE A 3 7.01 1.74 -6.00
N TYR A 4 6.50 2.07 -4.81
CA TYR A 4 5.97 3.37 -4.46
C TYR A 4 6.86 4.04 -3.42
N ASN A 5 7.20 5.31 -3.64
CA ASN A 5 7.77 6.14 -2.61
C ASN A 5 6.66 6.54 -1.63
N ARG A 6 6.77 6.10 -0.37
CA ARG A 6 5.80 6.36 0.69
C ARG A 6 5.48 7.85 0.86
N TYR A 7 6.47 8.72 0.74
CA TYR A 7 6.33 10.17 0.92
C TYR A 7 5.63 10.88 -0.25
N ALA A 8 5.45 10.21 -1.39
CA ALA A 8 4.72 10.75 -2.55
C ALA A 8 3.22 10.42 -2.53
N LEU A 9 2.80 9.48 -1.68
CA LEU A 9 1.41 9.06 -1.57
C LEU A 9 0.56 10.07 -0.78
N LYS A 10 -0.68 10.25 -1.22
CA LYS A 10 -1.63 11.23 -0.70
C LYS A 10 -2.85 10.54 -0.09
N PRO A 11 -3.56 11.21 0.83
CA PRO A 11 -4.85 10.72 1.30
C PRO A 11 -5.80 10.45 0.13
N GLY A 12 -6.43 9.29 0.14
CA GLY A 12 -7.33 8.82 -0.91
C GLY A 12 -6.64 8.07 -2.05
N ASP A 13 -5.32 7.95 -2.08
CA ASP A 13 -4.64 7.05 -3.02
C ASP A 13 -5.07 5.60 -2.74
N VAL A 14 -5.45 4.89 -3.82
CA VAL A 14 -5.85 3.48 -3.78
C VAL A 14 -5.15 2.73 -4.91
N PHE A 15 -4.58 1.57 -4.60
CA PHE A 15 -3.96 0.71 -5.60
C PHE A 15 -3.98 -0.76 -5.20
N ARG A 16 -3.99 -1.64 -6.21
CA ARG A 16 -3.87 -3.09 -6.02
C ARG A 16 -2.41 -3.52 -5.88
N GLY A 17 -2.18 -4.54 -5.07
CA GLY A 17 -0.95 -5.30 -5.10
C GLY A 17 -0.82 -6.14 -6.40
N PRO A 18 0.35 -6.75 -6.65
CA PRO A 18 1.53 -6.74 -5.80
C PRO A 18 2.28 -5.40 -5.86
N ALA A 19 2.64 -4.88 -4.69
CA ALA A 19 3.29 -3.57 -4.54
C ALA A 19 4.33 -3.59 -3.43
N VAL A 20 5.38 -2.77 -3.57
CA VAL A 20 6.34 -2.45 -2.52
C VAL A 20 6.21 -0.96 -2.23
N ILE A 21 6.08 -0.60 -0.97
CA ILE A 21 5.98 0.79 -0.54
C ILE A 21 7.21 1.05 0.34
N GLU A 22 8.11 1.90 -0.15
CA GLU A 22 9.38 2.18 0.50
C GLU A 22 9.34 3.51 1.24
N GLU A 23 9.82 3.47 2.47
CA GLU A 23 10.09 4.61 3.33
C GLU A 23 11.59 4.59 3.67
N ARG A 24 12.12 5.68 4.24
CA ARG A 24 13.55 5.74 4.58
C ARG A 24 13.95 4.67 5.60
N GLU A 25 13.04 4.32 6.50
CA GLU A 25 13.30 3.49 7.69
C GLU A 25 12.52 2.17 7.66
N SER A 26 11.66 1.97 6.65
CA SER A 26 10.81 0.78 6.56
C SER A 26 10.44 0.45 5.12
N THR A 27 10.00 -0.79 4.90
CA THR A 27 9.46 -1.23 3.62
C THR A 27 8.25 -2.11 3.89
N ALA A 28 7.11 -1.74 3.28
CA ALA A 28 5.90 -2.55 3.32
C ALA A 28 5.72 -3.28 1.99
N VAL A 29 5.40 -4.57 2.05
CA VAL A 29 5.14 -5.40 0.86
C VAL A 29 3.68 -5.83 0.88
N ALA A 30 2.95 -5.48 -0.18
CA ALA A 30 1.55 -5.83 -0.36
C ALA A 30 1.44 -6.94 -1.42
N GLY A 31 0.83 -8.07 -1.04
CA GLY A 31 0.66 -9.27 -1.88
C GLY A 31 -0.29 -9.07 -3.07
N PRO A 32 -0.37 -10.02 -4.01
CA PRO A 32 -1.25 -9.92 -5.17
C PRO A 32 -2.76 -9.89 -4.81
N ASP A 33 -3.10 -10.43 -3.66
CA ASP A 33 -4.43 -10.52 -3.02
C ASP A 33 -4.74 -9.31 -2.13
N THR A 34 -4.12 -8.16 -2.38
CA THR A 34 -4.29 -6.98 -1.51
C THR A 34 -4.78 -5.74 -2.23
N THR A 35 -5.56 -4.94 -1.51
CA THR A 35 -5.86 -3.55 -1.86
C THR A 35 -5.24 -2.63 -0.81
N VAL A 36 -4.46 -1.66 -1.26
CA VAL A 36 -3.83 -0.66 -0.40
C VAL A 36 -4.59 0.65 -0.54
N THR A 37 -4.93 1.26 0.60
CA THR A 37 -5.56 2.59 0.68
C THR A 37 -4.78 3.48 1.64
N ILE A 38 -4.64 4.75 1.28
CA ILE A 38 -4.08 5.77 2.17
C ILE A 38 -5.22 6.57 2.79
N ASP A 39 -5.39 6.46 4.09
CA ASP A 39 -6.47 7.17 4.78
C ASP A 39 -6.18 8.68 4.95
N LYS A 40 -7.12 9.42 5.54
CA LYS A 40 -7.01 10.88 5.77
C LYS A 40 -5.88 11.28 6.72
N TYR A 41 -5.38 10.35 7.54
CA TYR A 41 -4.26 10.54 8.45
C TYR A 41 -2.94 10.01 7.86
N LEU A 42 -2.95 9.69 6.56
CA LEU A 42 -1.88 9.04 5.83
C LEU A 42 -1.60 7.61 6.26
N ASN A 43 -2.41 6.94 7.08
CA ASN A 43 -2.15 5.53 7.41
C ASN A 43 -2.20 4.67 6.15
N LEU A 44 -1.27 3.71 6.06
CA LEU A 44 -1.27 2.71 5.00
C LEU A 44 -2.14 1.54 5.47
N ILE A 45 -3.32 1.40 4.86
CA ILE A 45 -4.28 0.32 5.15
C ILE A 45 -4.14 -0.73 4.06
N ILE A 46 -3.89 -1.98 4.44
CA ILE A 46 -3.81 -3.12 3.53
C ILE A 46 -4.95 -4.08 3.87
N ASP A 47 -5.92 -4.16 2.98
CA ASP A 47 -6.94 -5.20 3.03
C ASP A 47 -6.44 -6.41 2.25
N ILE A 48 -6.53 -7.59 2.88
CA ILE A 48 -6.23 -8.88 2.26
C ILE A 48 -7.55 -9.51 1.85
N ASP A 49 -7.67 -9.85 0.57
CA ASP A 49 -8.85 -10.51 0.04
C ASP A 49 -9.07 -11.84 0.77
N ALA A 50 -10.32 -12.16 1.11
CA ALA A 50 -10.61 -13.44 1.72
C ALA A 50 -10.18 -14.57 0.76
N PRO A 51 -9.62 -15.67 1.29
CA PRO A 51 -9.36 -16.85 0.46
C PRO A 51 -10.67 -17.34 -0.15
N ALA A 52 -10.59 -17.77 -1.42
CA ALA A 52 -11.71 -18.38 -2.14
C ALA A 52 -12.19 -19.68 -1.50
#